data_AF-A0A7J2LAI0-F1
#
_entry.id   AF-A0A7J2LAI0-F1
#
_cell.length_a   1.000
_cell.length_b   1.000
_cell.length_c   1.000
_cell.angle_alpha   90.00
_cell.angle_beta   90.00
_cell.angle_gamma   90.00
#
_symmetry.space_group_name_H-M   'P 1'
#
loop_
_entity.id
_entity.type
_entity.pdbx_description
1 polymer ?
#
loop_
_entity_poly.entity_id
_entity_poly.type
_entity_poly.pdbx_seq_one_letter_code
_entity_poly.pdbx_strand_id
1 'polypeptide(L)' 'MTRRSFDEIINIARIERCGAVILGEDVACDQHYKIHCRVVTHAHNDHIYGLMDSLKECRIVAMTPATMEL' A
#
# COMPACT_ATOMS: atom_id res chain seq x y z
N MET A 1 21.67 12.89 16.88
CA MET A 1 20.45 12.29 16.26
C MET A 1 19.44 12.06 17.36
N THR A 2 18.35 12.84 17.39
CA THR A 2 17.23 12.60 18.29
C THR A 2 16.50 11.33 17.87
N ARG A 3 16.23 10.44 18.84
CA ARG A 3 15.52 9.18 18.62
C ARG A 3 14.03 9.51 18.52
N ARG A 4 13.38 9.14 17.42
CA ARG A 4 11.92 9.29 17.26
C ARG A 4 11.19 8.38 18.24
N SER A 5 10.02 8.81 18.70
CA SER A 5 9.14 7.97 19.50
C SER A 5 8.58 6.82 18.65
N PHE A 6 8.05 5.79 19.31
CA PHE A 6 7.42 4.67 18.60
C PHE A 6 6.19 5.15 17.80
N ASP A 7 5.38 6.03 18.39
CA ASP A 7 4.20 6.59 17.74
C ASP A 7 4.57 7.42 16.49
N GLU A 8 5.66 8.19 16.56
CA GLU A 8 6.19 8.92 15.41
C GLU A 8 6.61 7.96 14.28
N ILE A 9 7.18 6.80 14.60
CA ILE A 9 7.60 5.81 13.60
C ILE A 9 6.36 5.16 12.96
N ILE A 10 5.37 4.75 13.76
CA ILE A 10 4.15 4.10 13.26
C ILE A 10 3.32 5.04 12.38
N ASN A 11 3.32 6.34 12.67
CA ASN A 11 2.67 7.35 11.84
C ASN A 11 3.38 7.58 10.50
N ILE A 12 4.66 7.21 10.38
CA ILE A 12 5.39 7.30 9.11
C ILE A 12 5.14 6.06 8.26
N ALA A 13 5.32 4.88 8.86
CA ALA A 13 5.10 3.62 8.17
C ALA A 13 4.72 2.51 9.13
N ARG A 14 3.75 1.69 8.75
CA ARG A 14 3.33 0.50 9.50
C ARG A 14 2.92 -0.62 8.56
N ILE A 15 2.91 -1.83 9.08
CA ILE A 15 2.43 -3.02 8.36
C ILE A 15 1.11 -3.44 8.99
N GLU A 16 0.08 -3.55 8.17
CA GLU A 16 -1.24 -4.03 8.59
C GLU A 16 -1.29 -5.55 8.58
N ARG A 17 -2.28 -6.13 9.27
CA ARG A 17 -2.39 -7.60 9.38
C ARG A 17 -2.58 -8.31 8.03
N CYS A 18 -3.12 -7.62 7.03
CA CYS A 18 -3.24 -8.12 5.66
C CYS A 18 -1.91 -8.10 4.89
N GLY A 19 -0.83 -7.57 5.48
CA GLY A 19 0.48 -7.41 4.84
C GLY A 19 0.67 -6.09 4.10
N ALA A 20 -0.35 -5.21 4.07
CA ALA A 20 -0.22 -3.90 3.42
C ALA A 20 0.76 -3.01 4.19
N VAL A 21 1.70 -2.42 3.48
CA VAL A 21 2.59 -1.40 4.04
C VAL A 21 1.91 -0.05 3.89
N ILE A 22 1.50 0.53 5.00
CA ILE A 22 0.88 1.86 5.01
C ILE A 22 1.97 2.90 5.21
N LEU A 23 2.03 3.88 4.32
CA LEU A 23 2.91 5.04 4.41
C LEU A 23 2.06 6.27 4.76
N GLY A 24 2.30 6.85 5.93
CA GLY A 24 1.46 7.91 6.48
C GLY A 24 0.03 7.42 6.73
N GLU A 25 -0.92 8.14 6.15
CA GLU A 25 -2.37 7.93 6.36
C GLU A 25 -3.12 7.58 5.07
N ASP A 26 -2.50 7.74 3.89
CA ASP A 26 -3.21 7.75 2.60
C ASP A 26 -2.69 6.74 1.56
N VAL A 27 -1.55 6.09 1.82
CA VAL A 27 -0.92 5.20 0.83
C VAL A 27 -0.74 3.80 1.41
N ALA A 28 -1.27 2.80 0.72
CA ALA A 28 -0.94 1.39 0.93
C ALA A 28 -0.08 0.86 -0.22
N CYS A 29 0.95 0.08 0.09
CA CYS A 29 1.76 -0.60 -0.91
C CYS A 29 1.43 -2.10 -0.94
N ASP A 30 1.40 -2.64 -2.16
CA ASP A 30 1.18 -4.03 -2.53
C ASP A 30 -0.16 -4.61 -2.08
N GLN A 31 -0.34 -5.01 -0.83
CA GLN A 31 -1.59 -5.66 -0.39
C GLN A 31 -2.78 -4.69 -0.32
N HIS A 32 -3.99 -5.22 -0.49
CA HIS A 32 -5.21 -4.40 -0.36
C HIS A 32 -5.38 -3.87 1.07
N TYR A 33 -5.68 -2.59 1.17
CA TYR A 33 -6.18 -1.92 2.36
C TYR A 33 -7.12 -0.79 1.90
N LYS A 34 -8.24 -0.59 2.60
CA LYS A 34 -9.23 0.42 2.23
C LYS A 34 -8.73 1.83 2.56
N ILE A 35 -7.99 2.42 1.63
CA ILE A 35 -7.30 3.71 1.76
C ILE A 35 -7.35 4.49 0.44
N HIS A 36 -6.89 5.73 0.46
CA HIS A 36 -6.94 6.64 -0.68
C HIS A 36 -6.19 6.11 -1.91
N CYS A 37 -4.93 5.72 -1.74
CA CYS A 37 -4.04 5.30 -2.83
C CYS A 37 -3.45 3.92 -2.54
N ARG A 38 -3.56 3.00 -3.50
CA ARG A 38 -2.74 1.79 -3.53
C ARG A 38 -1.61 1.95 -4.54
N VAL A 39 -0.39 1.59 -4.16
CA VAL A 39 0.75 1.41 -5.06
C VAL A 39 1.01 -0.07 -5.24
N VAL A 40 1.04 -0.56 -6.48
CA VAL A 40 1.47 -1.94 -6.78
C VAL A 40 2.90 -1.88 -7.31
N THR A 41 3.84 -2.50 -6.59
CA THR A 41 5.26 -2.44 -6.96
C THR A 41 5.59 -3.29 -8.19
N HIS A 42 5.00 -4.49 -8.30
CA HIS A 42 5.14 -5.40 -9.44
C HIS A 42 4.05 -6.49 -9.43
N ALA A 43 3.89 -7.19 -10.56
CA ALA A 43 2.82 -8.16 -10.77
C ALA A 43 3.20 -9.60 -10.36
N HIS A 44 3.47 -9.81 -9.08
CA HIS A 44 3.46 -11.15 -8.48
C HIS A 44 2.23 -11.33 -7.61
N ASN A 45 1.73 -12.57 -7.54
CA ASN A 45 0.46 -12.91 -6.89
C ASN A 45 0.38 -12.42 -5.43
N ASP A 46 1.48 -12.52 -4.70
CA ASP A 46 1.65 -12.06 -3.32
C ASP A 46 1.70 -10.53 -3.16
N HIS A 47 1.86 -9.77 -4.25
CA HIS A 47 1.81 -8.30 -4.27
C HIS A 47 0.51 -7.74 -4.86
N ILE A 48 -0.24 -8.52 -5.64
CA ILE A 48 -1.50 -8.10 -6.28
C ILE A 48 -2.75 -8.64 -5.60
N TYR A 49 -2.62 -9.36 -4.49
CA TYR A 49 -3.76 -9.90 -3.76
C TYR A 49 -4.75 -8.76 -3.36
N GLY A 50 -6.04 -9.02 -3.55
CA GLY A 50 -7.11 -8.03 -3.36
C GLY A 50 -7.11 -6.86 -4.36
N LEU A 51 -6.43 -6.94 -5.51
CA LEU A 51 -6.42 -5.86 -6.52
C LEU A 51 -7.81 -5.45 -6.97
N MET A 52 -8.70 -6.43 -7.18
CA MET A 52 -10.09 -6.17 -7.57
C MET A 52 -10.85 -5.34 -6.52
N ASP A 53 -10.55 -5.52 -5.24
CA ASP A 53 -11.15 -4.74 -4.16
C ASP A 53 -10.56 -3.32 -4.13
N SER A 54 -9.26 -3.17 -4.35
CA SER A 54 -8.63 -1.85 -4.48
C SER A 54 -9.17 -1.05 -5.65
N LEU A 55 -9.42 -1.68 -6.80
CA LEU A 55 -10.02 -0.99 -7.96
C LEU A 55 -11.45 -0.48 -7.69
N LYS A 56 -12.16 -1.05 -6.72
CA LYS A 56 -13.51 -0.63 -6.30
C LYS A 56 -13.48 0.38 -5.16
N GLU A 57 -12.55 0.24 -4.22
CA GLU A 57 -12.57 0.96 -2.96
C GLU A 57 -11.50 2.05 -2.82
N CYS A 58 -10.35 1.91 -3.47
CA CYS A 58 -9.32 2.94 -3.49
C CYS A 58 -9.67 4.01 -4.52
N ARG A 59 -9.33 5.26 -4.23
CA ARG A 59 -9.51 6.36 -5.18
C ARG A 59 -8.50 6.29 -6.32
N ILE A 60 -7.28 5.85 -5.99
CA ILE A 60 -6.16 5.73 -6.93
C ILE A 60 -5.54 4.35 -6.75
N VAL A 61 -5.29 3.67 -7.86
CA VAL A 61 -4.42 2.49 -7.91
C VAL A 61 -3.29 2.81 -8.88
N ALA A 62 -2.10 3.07 -8.35
CA ALA A 62 -0.93 3.47 -9.10
C ALA A 62 0.01 2.28 -9.30
N MET A 63 0.55 2.17 -10.51
CA MET A 63 1.54 1.18 -10.88
C MET A 63 2.30 1.67 -12.12
N THR A 64 3.42 1.03 -12.45
CA THR A 64 4.10 1.34 -13.71
C THR A 64 3.29 0.83 -14.90
N PRO A 65 3.42 1.42 -16.10
CA PRO A 65 2.76 0.89 -17.30
C PRO A 65 3.06 -0.60 -17.54
N ALA A 66 4.32 -1.01 -17.35
CA ALA A 66 4.72 -2.41 -17.48
C ALA A 66 4.03 -3.35 -16.47
N THR A 67 3.71 -2.88 -15.26
CA THR A 67 2.95 -3.66 -14.27
C THR A 67 1.48 -3.75 -14.62
N MET A 68 0.92 -2.70 -15.23
CA MET A 68 -0.50 -2.62 -15.60
C MET A 68 -0.86 -3.52 -16.79
N GLU A 69 0.10 -3.77 -17.69
CA GLU A 69 -0.09 -4.56 -18.89
C GLU A 69 -0.01 -6.09 -18.67
N LEU A 70 0.45 -6.54 -17.50
CA LEU A 70 0.56 -7.95 -17.11
C LEU A 70 -0.77 -8.52 -16.58
#